data_AF-A0A395J5S4-F1
#
_entry.id   AF-A0A395J5S4-F1
#
_cell.length_a   1.000
_cell.length_b   1.000
_cell.length_c   1.000
_cell.angle_alpha   90.00
_cell.angle_beta   90.00
_cell.angle_gamma   90.00
#
_symmetry.space_group_name_H-M   'P 1'
#
loop_
_entity.id
_entity.type
_entity.pdbx_description
1 polymer ?
#
loop_
_entity_poly.entity_id
_entity_poly.type
_entity_poly.pdbx_seq_one_letter_code
_entity_poly.pdbx_strand_id
1 'polypeptide(L)'
;MSFPMTSVLQIIGPSKNPYPGTFCLPQVPLPVNTTVNVGDNATIQVVETAIHGAALYSCVDITFADPSDVAEVNDTNCFNSSDISFANVYTINDAQPAGTSSAATRSSIWACSLAGVLGVMMWGLL
;
A
#
# COMPACT_ATOMS: atom_id res chain seq x y z
N MET A 1 3.64 -18.30 -11.66
CA MET A 1 3.04 -18.14 -10.31
C MET A 1 4.07 -17.48 -9.43
N SER A 2 3.71 -16.44 -8.68
CA SER A 2 4.61 -15.81 -7.68
C SER A 2 4.35 -16.45 -6.32
N PHE A 3 5.41 -16.75 -5.58
CA PHE A 3 5.36 -17.35 -4.25
C PHE A 3 5.90 -16.35 -3.21
N PRO A 4 5.17 -15.25 -2.93
CA PRO A 4 5.64 -14.24 -1.99
C PRO A 4 5.71 -14.84 -0.58
N MET A 5 6.87 -14.70 0.05
CA MET A 5 7.08 -15.07 1.44
C MET A 5 6.66 -13.95 2.41
N THR A 6 6.72 -12.71 1.95
CA THR A 6 6.33 -11.51 2.70
C THR A 6 5.57 -10.55 1.80
N SER A 7 4.88 -9.57 2.40
CA SER A 7 4.28 -8.47 1.65
C SER A 7 5.36 -7.64 0.95
N VAL A 8 4.97 -6.98 -0.16
CA VAL A 8 5.87 -6.06 -0.86
C VAL A 8 6.19 -4.88 0.06
N LEU A 9 7.47 -4.58 0.19
CA LEU A 9 7.98 -3.48 0.99
C LEU A 9 8.51 -2.37 0.08
N GLN A 10 8.25 -1.13 0.46
CA GLN A 10 8.80 0.06 -0.17
C GLN A 10 9.73 0.74 0.81
N ILE A 11 10.95 1.07 0.36
CA ILE A 11 11.84 1.93 1.12
C ILE A 11 11.39 3.38 0.94
N ILE A 12 11.01 4.00 2.06
CA ILE A 12 10.72 5.41 2.20
C ILE A 12 12.01 6.05 2.72
N GLY A 13 12.96 6.28 1.82
CA GLY A 13 14.19 6.97 2.16
C GLY A 13 13.94 8.45 2.49
N PRO A 14 14.79 9.07 3.33
CA PRO A 14 14.67 10.49 3.68
C PRO A 14 14.99 11.44 2.51
N SER A 15 15.63 10.95 1.45
CA SER A 15 15.98 11.73 0.26
C SER A 15 15.84 10.89 -1.02
N LYS A 16 16.42 11.30 -2.15
CA LYS A 16 16.55 10.48 -3.37
C LYS A 16 17.97 9.97 -3.64
N ASN A 17 18.91 10.29 -2.76
CA ASN A 17 20.32 9.87 -2.88
C ASN A 17 20.49 8.47 -2.29
N PRO A 18 21.56 7.72 -2.61
CA PRO A 18 21.86 6.49 -1.90
C PRO A 18 21.94 6.74 -0.38
N TYR A 19 21.10 6.07 0.40
CA TYR A 19 21.10 6.16 1.86
C TYR A 19 21.89 4.97 2.42
N PRO A 20 22.88 5.20 3.29
CA PRO A 20 23.43 4.12 4.10
C PRO A 20 22.38 3.69 5.12
N GLY A 21 22.21 2.40 5.31
CA GLY A 21 21.26 1.86 6.28
C GLY A 21 21.11 0.36 6.12
N THR A 22 20.58 -0.27 7.16
CA THR A 22 20.29 -1.71 7.17
C THR A 22 18.81 -1.89 7.42
N PHE A 23 18.18 -2.74 6.63
CA PHE A 23 16.85 -3.26 6.88
C PHE A 23 16.96 -4.78 6.91
N CYS A 24 16.42 -5.42 7.94
CA CYS A 24 16.49 -6.84 8.13
C CYS A 24 15.15 -7.42 8.60
N LEU A 25 14.81 -8.57 8.01
CA LEU A 25 13.74 -9.44 8.48
C LEU A 25 14.40 -10.65 9.16
N PRO A 26 14.27 -10.81 10.48
CA PRO A 26 14.99 -11.86 11.21
C PRO A 26 14.55 -13.26 10.80
N GLN A 27 13.29 -13.40 10.39
CA GLN A 27 12.73 -14.63 9.84
C GLN A 27 11.80 -14.29 8.69
N VAL A 28 11.93 -15.06 7.61
CA VAL A 28 11.07 -14.99 6.43
C VAL A 28 10.43 -16.37 6.29
N PRO A 29 9.08 -16.46 6.30
CA PRO A 29 8.41 -17.75 6.28
C PRO A 29 8.55 -18.41 4.91
N LEU A 30 8.44 -19.74 4.89
CA LEU A 30 8.35 -20.48 3.63
C LEU A 30 7.04 -20.13 2.90
N PRO A 31 7.02 -20.19 1.55
CA PRO A 31 5.79 -20.04 0.81
C PRO A 31 4.74 -21.07 1.21
N VAL A 32 3.47 -20.70 1.06
CA VAL A 32 2.33 -21.55 1.42
C VAL A 32 2.39 -22.90 0.70
N ASN A 33 2.15 -23.98 1.45
CA ASN A 33 2.17 -25.37 0.97
C ASN A 33 3.52 -25.85 0.41
N THR A 34 4.63 -25.22 0.81
CA THR A 34 5.98 -25.68 0.46
C THR A 34 6.62 -26.40 1.64
N THR A 35 7.12 -27.60 1.40
CA THR A 35 7.98 -28.35 2.32
C THR A 35 9.39 -28.41 1.73
N VAL A 36 10.40 -28.20 2.58
CA VAL A 36 11.82 -28.21 2.19
C VAL A 36 12.58 -29.22 3.02
N ASN A 37 13.61 -29.82 2.43
CA ASN A 37 14.54 -30.72 3.09
C ASN A 37 15.94 -30.09 3.13
N VAL A 38 16.77 -30.59 4.03
CA VAL A 38 18.20 -30.22 4.06
C VAL A 38 18.85 -30.62 2.73
N GLY A 39 19.58 -29.69 2.13
CA GLY A 39 20.22 -29.82 0.81
C GLY A 39 19.41 -29.27 -0.36
N ASP A 40 18.14 -28.90 -0.16
CA ASP A 40 17.35 -28.29 -1.22
C ASP A 40 17.89 -26.90 -1.58
N ASN A 41 17.95 -26.58 -2.87
CA ASN A 41 18.36 -25.27 -3.35
C ASN A 41 17.15 -24.39 -3.64
N ALA A 42 17.24 -23.12 -3.25
CA ALA A 42 16.23 -22.13 -3.57
C ALA A 42 16.88 -20.78 -3.87
N THR A 43 16.15 -19.93 -4.59
CA THR A 43 16.55 -18.54 -4.81
C THR A 43 15.57 -17.64 -4.10
N ILE A 44 16.08 -16.82 -3.18
CA ILE A 44 15.31 -15.74 -2.58
C ILE A 44 15.42 -14.54 -3.49
N GLN A 45 14.28 -14.05 -3.97
CA GLN A 45 14.20 -12.80 -4.72
C GLN A 45 13.75 -11.68 -3.79
N VAL A 46 14.63 -10.71 -3.58
CA VAL A 46 14.30 -9.44 -2.93
C VAL A 46 13.78 -8.50 -4.01
N VAL A 47 12.54 -8.05 -3.84
CA VAL A 47 11.91 -7.04 -4.69
C VAL A 47 11.71 -5.78 -3.87
N GLU A 48 12.39 -4.72 -4.28
CA GLU A 48 12.30 -3.41 -3.62
C GLU A 48 11.75 -2.38 -4.60
N THR A 49 10.78 -1.58 -4.17
CA THR A 49 10.34 -0.41 -4.96
C THR A 49 11.00 0.86 -4.44
N ALA A 50 11.66 1.60 -5.33
CA ALA A 50 12.20 2.92 -5.03
C ALA A 50 11.10 3.98 -4.99
N ILE A 51 11.36 5.11 -4.33
CA ILE A 51 10.43 6.25 -4.19
C ILE A 51 9.85 6.74 -5.53
N HIS A 52 10.61 6.62 -6.62
CA HIS A 52 10.21 7.04 -7.96
C HIS A 52 9.46 5.96 -8.76
N GLY A 53 9.06 4.86 -8.10
CA GLY A 53 8.27 3.78 -8.69
C GLY A 53 9.06 2.74 -9.49
N ALA A 54 10.40 2.87 -9.57
CA ALA A 54 11.23 1.82 -10.13
C ALA A 54 11.28 0.61 -9.19
N ALA A 55 11.41 -0.59 -9.75
CA ALA A 55 11.61 -1.82 -8.98
C ALA A 55 13.05 -2.31 -9.17
N LEU A 56 13.70 -2.63 -8.05
CA LEU A 56 15.00 -3.27 -7.99
C LEU A 56 14.80 -4.74 -7.60
N TYR A 57 15.54 -5.61 -8.26
CA TYR A 57 15.48 -7.05 -8.05
C TYR A 57 16.87 -7.55 -7.70
N SER A 58 16.97 -8.24 -6.57
CA SER A 58 18.20 -8.91 -6.15
C SER A 58 17.89 -10.37 -5.84
N CYS A 59 18.75 -11.27 -6.30
CA CYS A 59 18.60 -12.69 -6.09
C CYS A 59 19.73 -13.19 -5.19
N VAL A 60 19.38 -14.02 -4.23
CA VAL A 60 20.34 -14.73 -3.39
C VAL A 60 20.01 -16.20 -3.48
N ASP A 61 20.96 -16.99 -3.96
CA ASP A 61 20.85 -18.43 -3.98
C ASP A 61 21.23 -18.99 -2.60
N ILE A 62 20.38 -19.87 -2.10
CA ILE A 62 20.51 -20.50 -0.79
C ILE A 62 20.41 -22.02 -0.93
N THR A 63 21.01 -22.71 0.03
CA THR A 63 20.79 -24.14 0.25
C THR A 63 20.22 -24.29 1.65
N PHE A 64 19.10 -25.01 1.78
CA PHE A 64 18.52 -25.31 3.06
C PHE A 64 19.46 -26.21 3.86
N ALA A 65 19.72 -25.85 5.10
CA ALA A 65 20.65 -26.55 6.00
C ALA A 65 19.97 -26.84 7.34
N ASP A 66 20.58 -27.72 8.14
CA ASP A 66 20.16 -27.90 9.53
C ASP A 66 20.37 -26.59 10.32
N PRO A 67 19.46 -26.19 11.22
CA PRO A 67 19.62 -24.99 12.03
C PRO A 67 20.93 -24.93 12.82
N SER A 68 21.53 -26.08 13.16
CA SER A 68 22.81 -26.15 13.86
C SER A 68 24.04 -25.86 12.98
N ASP A 69 23.90 -25.97 11.65
CA ASP A 69 24.96 -25.76 10.67
C ASP A 69 25.00 -24.32 10.13
N VAL A 70 24.08 -23.45 10.58
CA VAL A 70 23.97 -22.06 10.13
C VAL A 70 24.26 -21.08 11.27
N ALA A 71 24.82 -19.92 10.92
CA ALA A 71 25.04 -18.86 11.88
C ALA A 71 23.71 -18.34 12.42
N GLU A 72 23.61 -18.20 13.74
CA GLU A 72 22.42 -17.66 14.38
C GLU A 72 22.20 -16.20 14.00
N VAL A 73 20.96 -15.86 13.65
CA VAL A 73 20.55 -14.49 13.38
C VAL A 73 20.37 -13.77 14.72
N ASN A 74 21.08 -12.68 14.92
CA ASN A 74 21.07 -11.90 16.15
C ASN A 74 21.13 -10.40 15.86
N ASP A 75 21.01 -9.57 16.90
CA ASP A 75 20.99 -8.11 16.75
C ASP A 75 22.30 -7.51 16.19
N THR A 76 23.38 -8.29 16.12
CA THR A 76 24.67 -7.83 15.54
C THR A 76 24.73 -8.03 14.03
N ASN A 77 24.00 -9.00 13.47
CA ASN A 77 23.99 -9.30 12.03
C ASN A 77 22.68 -8.91 11.33
N CYS A 78 21.59 -8.78 12.08
CA CYS A 78 20.27 -8.43 11.58
C CYS A 78 19.68 -7.30 12.43
N PHE A 79 19.85 -6.06 11.97
CA PHE A 79 19.33 -4.88 12.65
C PHE A 79 18.75 -3.88 11.66
N ASN A 80 17.81 -3.08 12.14
CA ASN A 80 17.21 -1.98 11.38
C ASN A 80 17.86 -0.66 11.81
N SER A 81 18.46 0.07 10.86
CA SER A 81 18.94 1.43 11.12
C SER A 81 17.77 2.43 11.18
N SER A 82 18.01 3.59 11.79
CA SER A 82 17.08 4.72 11.79
C SER A 82 17.24 5.65 10.58
N ASP A 83 18.27 5.42 9.76
CA ASP A 83 18.56 6.25 8.57
C ASP A 83 17.57 6.03 7.42
N ILE A 84 16.91 4.87 7.41
CA ILE A 84 15.94 4.46 6.38
C ILE A 84 14.61 4.10 7.04
N SER A 85 13.52 4.47 6.37
CA SER A 85 12.19 4.01 6.75
C SER A 85 11.60 3.12 5.66
N PHE A 86 10.66 2.27 6.02
CA PHE A 86 10.04 1.32 5.11
C PHE A 86 8.53 1.25 5.39
N ALA A 87 7.76 0.93 4.36
CA ALA A 87 6.33 0.72 4.48
C ALA A 87 5.89 -0.49 3.66
N ASN A 88 4.78 -1.10 4.08
CA ASN A 88 4.09 -2.09 3.28
C ASN A 88 3.40 -1.41 2.09
N VAL A 89 3.56 -2.00 0.92
CA VAL A 89 2.79 -1.67 -0.27
C VAL A 89 1.53 -2.52 -0.28
N TYR A 90 0.37 -1.87 -0.31
CA TYR A 90 -0.93 -2.53 -0.45
C TYR A 90 -1.73 -1.85 -1.54
N THR A 91 -2.56 -2.63 -2.21
CA THR A 91 -3.49 -2.12 -3.23
C THR A 91 -4.76 -1.62 -2.55
N ILE A 92 -5.17 -0.41 -2.91
CA ILE A 92 -6.51 0.11 -2.60
C ILE A 92 -7.37 -0.04 -3.84
N ASN A 93 -8.55 -0.64 -3.70
CA ASN A 93 -9.52 -0.73 -4.78
C ASN A 93 -10.30 0.58 -4.85
N ASP A 94 -9.83 1.53 -5.66
CA ASP A 94 -10.55 2.80 -5.94
C ASP A 94 -11.77 2.61 -6.86
N ALA A 95 -12.26 1.38 -7.01
CA ALA A 95 -13.46 1.05 -7.80
C ALA A 95 -14.78 1.51 -7.14
N GLN A 96 -14.73 2.45 -6.19
CA GLN A 96 -15.89 3.18 -5.71
C GLN A 96 -15.87 4.55 -6.38
N PRO A 97 -16.85 4.89 -7.25
CA PRO A 97 -16.89 6.22 -7.84
C PRO A 97 -16.91 7.22 -6.69
N ALA A 98 -16.02 8.22 -6.75
CA ALA A 98 -16.00 9.35 -5.83
C ALA A 98 -17.45 9.74 -5.58
N GLY A 99 -17.91 9.58 -4.33
CA GLY A 99 -19.32 9.65 -3.99
C GLY A 99 -19.92 10.85 -4.71
N THR A 100 -20.88 10.58 -5.60
CA THR A 100 -21.71 11.63 -6.18
C THR A 100 -22.20 12.42 -5.00
N SER A 101 -21.63 13.61 -4.82
CA SER A 101 -22.12 14.56 -3.85
C SER A 101 -23.55 14.77 -4.27
N SER A 102 -24.49 14.23 -3.50
CA SER A 102 -25.89 14.56 -3.66
C SER A 102 -25.96 16.06 -3.47
N ALA A 103 -25.89 16.81 -4.58
CA ALA A 103 -26.18 18.22 -4.59
C ALA A 103 -27.60 18.29 -4.06
N ALA A 104 -27.74 18.66 -2.79
CA ALA A 104 -29.01 18.93 -2.18
C ALA A 104 -29.66 19.98 -3.07
N THR A 105 -30.63 19.53 -3.88
CA THR A 105 -31.43 20.43 -4.69
C THR A 105 -32.15 21.31 -3.68
N ARG A 106 -31.63 22.53 -3.46
CA ARG A 106 -32.32 23.55 -2.70
C ARG A 106 -33.57 23.87 -3.51
N SER A 107 -34.67 23.21 -3.18
CA SER A 107 -36.01 23.59 -3.60
C SER A 107 -36.19 25.06 -3.22
N SER A 108 -36.11 25.95 -4.21
CA SER A 108 -36.37 27.36 -4.05
C SER A 108 -37.88 27.55 -3.94
N ILE A 109 -38.41 27.36 -2.73
CA ILE A 109 -39.84 27.57 -2.42
C ILE A 109 -40.25 29.06 -2.53
N TRP A 110 -39.39 29.92 -3.06
CA TRP A 110 -39.60 31.38 -3.17
C TRP A 110 -40.02 31.85 -4.57
N ALA A 111 -40.19 30.96 -5.55
CA ALA A 111 -40.63 31.35 -6.89
C ALA A 111 -42.16 31.39 -7.07
N CYS A 112 -42.95 30.81 -6.16
CA CYS A 112 -44.41 30.73 -6.32
C CYS A 112 -45.20 31.88 -5.65
N SER A 113 -44.57 32.72 -4.85
CA SER A 113 -45.28 33.74 -4.05
C SER A 113 -45.68 34.99 -4.84
N LEU A 114 -45.07 35.24 -6.01
CA LEU A 114 -45.34 36.45 -6.81
C LEU A 114 -46.44 36.27 -7.86
N ALA A 115 -46.74 35.04 -8.29
CA ALA A 115 -47.83 34.78 -9.24
C ALA A 115 -49.22 34.87 -8.57
N GLY A 116 -49.33 34.49 -7.30
CA GLY A 116 -50.59 34.56 -6.55
C GLY A 116 -51.06 35.98 -6.23
N VAL A 117 -50.13 36.91 -5.98
CA VAL A 117 -50.49 38.29 -5.56
C VAL A 117 -50.97 39.14 -6.74
N LEU A 118 -50.41 38.93 -7.94
CA LEU A 118 -50.85 39.64 -9.15
C LEU A 118 -52.20 39.13 -9.68
N GLY A 119 -52.51 37.84 -9.52
CA GLY A 119 -53.81 37.28 -9.92
C GLY A 119 -54.99 37.77 -9.08
N VAL A 120 -54.78 38.04 -7.78
CA VAL A 120 -55.84 38.54 -6.88
C VAL A 120 -56.12 40.03 -7.11
N MET A 121 -55.12 40.83 -7.48
CA MET A 121 -55.35 42.26 -7.78
C MET A 121 -56.14 42.48 -9.08
N MET A 122 -56.04 41.58 -10.06
CA MET A 122 -56.75 41.74 -11.34
C MET A 122 -58.20 41.22 -11.33
N TRP A 123 -58.62 40.57 -10.23
CA TRP A 123 -60.02 40.18 -10.00
C TRP A 123 -60.76 41.09 -9.00
N GLY A 124 -60.07 42.03 -8.36
CA GLY A 124 -60.69 43.03 -7.45
C GLY A 124 -61.05 44.37 -8.11
N LEU A 125 -60.81 44.52 -9.41
CA LEU A 125 -61.02 45.76 -10.18
C LEU A 125 -61.92 45.56 -11.42
N LEU A 126 -62.70 44.49 -11.45
CA LEU A 126 -63.72 44.20 -12.45
C LEU A 126 -65.09 44.02 -11.77
#